data_AF-A0A139RH56-F1
#
_entry.id   AF-A0A139RH56-F1
#
_cell.length_a   1.000
_cell.length_b   1.000
_cell.length_c   1.000
_cell.angle_alpha   90.00
_cell.angle_beta   90.00
_cell.angle_gamma   90.00
#
_symmetry.space_group_name_H-M   'P 1'
#
loop_
_entity.id
_entity.type
_entity.pdbx_description
1 polymer ?
#
loop_
_entity_poly.entity_id
_entity_poly.type
_entity_poly.pdbx_seq_one_letter_code
_entity_poly.pdbx_strand_id
1 'polypeptide(L)' 'MAKTQYSFSDNPNALGAPENFEITIRELVPKLGAGFIVALTGDVMTMPGLPKRPAALNMDVESDGTVLGLF' A
#
# COMPACT_ATOMS: atom_id res chain seq x y z
N MET A 1 4.84 10.70 -5.92
CA MET A 1 4.20 9.89 -6.98
C MET A 1 3.65 8.64 -6.33
N ALA A 2 2.41 8.27 -6.63
CA ALA A 2 1.73 7.12 -6.07
C ALA A 2 1.68 6.01 -7.14
N LYS A 3 2.64 5.07 -7.01
CA LYS A 3 2.88 3.96 -7.93
C LYS A 3 3.22 2.69 -7.15
N THR A 4 3.30 1.55 -7.82
CA THR A 4 3.77 0.30 -7.21
C THR A 4 5.18 0.44 -6.63
N GLN A 5 5.41 -0.12 -5.44
CA GLN A 5 6.73 -0.17 -4.78
C GLN A 5 7.64 -1.28 -5.31
N TYR A 6 7.10 -2.21 -6.11
CA TYR A 6 7.83 -3.41 -6.54
C TYR A 6 8.74 -3.21 -7.76
N SER A 7 8.57 -2.11 -8.49
CA SER A 7 9.32 -1.79 -9.71
C SER A 7 9.71 -0.33 -9.73
N PHE A 8 10.65 0.08 -10.58
CA PHE A 8 10.85 1.49 -10.93
C PHE A 8 9.75 2.04 -11.85
N SER A 9 9.16 1.18 -12.68
CA SER A 9 8.02 1.51 -13.54
C SER A 9 6.70 1.56 -12.76
N ASP A 10 5.58 1.75 -13.47
CA ASP A 10 4.23 1.55 -12.94
C ASP A 10 3.75 0.09 -13.03
N ASN A 11 4.53 -0.82 -13.64
CA ASN A 11 4.28 -2.25 -13.72
C ASN A 11 5.02 -3.03 -12.61
N PRO A 12 4.31 -3.70 -11.68
CA PRO A 12 4.94 -4.42 -10.56
C PRO A 12 5.82 -5.61 -10.98
N ASN A 13 5.63 -6.15 -12.19
CA ASN A 13 6.37 -7.31 -12.67
C ASN A 13 7.70 -6.96 -13.35
N ALA A 14 7.96 -5.67 -13.62
CA ALA A 14 9.21 -5.22 -14.23
C ALA A 14 10.29 -5.07 -13.15
N LEU A 15 11.00 -6.16 -12.86
CA LEU A 15 11.99 -6.26 -11.80
C LEU A 15 13.38 -5.72 -12.24
N GLY A 16 14.24 -5.44 -11.26
CA GLY A 16 15.59 -4.93 -11.51
C GLY A 16 15.58 -3.43 -11.81
N ALA A 17 16.35 -3.02 -12.82
CA ALA A 17 16.40 -1.64 -13.30
C ALA A 17 15.82 -1.58 -14.73
N PRO A 18 14.48 -1.58 -14.90
CA PRO A 18 13.88 -1.41 -16.21
C PRO A 18 14.24 -0.03 -16.75
N GLU A 19 14.53 0.06 -18.04
CA GLU A 19 14.81 1.30 -18.77
C GLU A 19 13.78 1.47 -19.89
N ASN A 20 13.65 2.69 -20.42
CA ASN A 20 12.76 3.01 -21.55
C ASN A 20 11.29 2.61 -21.33
N PHE A 21 10.78 2.75 -20.10
CA PHE A 21 9.38 2.55 -19.77
C PHE A 21 8.61 3.88 -19.77
N GLU A 22 7.34 3.81 -20.13
CA GLU A 22 6.40 4.93 -19.96
C GLU A 22 5.74 4.84 -18.59
N ILE A 23 5.34 5.99 -18.04
CA ILE A 23 4.54 6.07 -16.82
C ILE A 23 3.19 6.64 -17.19
N THR A 24 2.13 5.88 -16.94
CA THR A 24 0.76 6.33 -17.16
C THR A 24 0.27 7.07 -15.93
N ILE A 25 -0.21 8.30 -16.06
CA ILE A 25 -0.87 9.04 -14.96
C ILE A 25 -2.38 9.00 -15.17
N ARG A 26 -3.10 8.36 -14.24
CA ARG A 26 -4.57 8.30 -14.26
C ARG A 26 -5.21 9.57 -13.71
N GLU A 27 -4.64 10.11 -12.64
CA GLU A 27 -5.25 11.20 -11.89
C GLU A 27 -4.20 12.03 -11.13
N LEU A 28 -4.49 13.32 -10.96
CA LEU A 28 -3.72 14.25 -10.14
C LEU A 28 -4.58 14.74 -8.99
N VAL A 29 -4.13 14.50 -7.76
CA VAL A 29 -4.84 14.94 -6.54
C VAL A 29 -4.02 16.02 -5.84
N PRO A 30 -4.45 17.29 -5.85
CA PRO A 30 -3.75 18.36 -5.13
C PRO A 30 -3.97 18.22 -3.62
N LYS A 31 -2.87 18.12 -2.85
CA LYS A 31 -2.87 18.15 -1.39
C LYS A 31 -2.37 19.51 -0.92
N LEU A 32 -3.24 20.52 -1.08
CA LEU A 32 -2.90 21.93 -0.87
C LEU A 32 -2.35 22.22 0.54
N GLY A 33 -2.90 21.59 1.57
CA GLY A 33 -2.39 21.75 2.94
C GLY A 33 -0.99 21.15 3.17
N ALA A 34 -0.63 20.11 2.42
CA ALA A 34 0.69 19.48 2.50
C ALA A 34 1.70 20.06 1.49
N GLY A 35 1.25 20.89 0.55
CA GLY A 35 2.11 21.58 -0.41
C GLY A 35 2.58 20.74 -1.61
N PHE A 36 1.90 19.64 -1.94
CA PHE A 36 2.27 18.82 -3.11
C PHE A 36 1.06 18.25 -3.87
N ILE A 37 1.30 17.78 -5.10
CA ILE A 37 0.33 17.08 -5.93
C ILE A 37 0.67 15.59 -5.96
N VAL A 38 -0.33 14.74 -5.72
CA VAL A 38 -0.18 13.29 -5.83
C VAL A 38 -0.54 12.89 -7.26
N ALA A 39 0.45 12.38 -8.00
CA ALA A 39 0.23 11.75 -9.30
C ALA A 39 0.02 10.24 -9.13
N LEU A 40 -1.17 9.76 -9.49
CA LEU A 40 -1.60 8.36 -9.37
C LEU A 40 -1.34 7.62 -10.68
N THR A 41 -0.52 6.57 -10.66
CA THR A 41 -0.18 5.81 -11.87
C THR A 41 -1.06 4.57 -12.09
N GLY A 42 -1.71 4.09 -11.02
CA GLY A 42 -2.59 2.93 -11.05
C GLY A 42 -3.45 2.88 -9.79
N ASP A 43 -3.86 1.67 -9.41
CA ASP A 43 -4.62 1.45 -8.19
C ASP A 43 -3.69 1.45 -6.98
N VAL A 44 -3.87 2.45 -6.12
CA VAL A 44 -3.17 2.55 -4.85
C VAL A 44 -4.19 2.27 -3.74
N MET A 45 -3.96 1.17 -3.03
CA MET A 45 -4.80 0.75 -1.91
C MET A 45 -4.69 1.76 -0.76
N THR A 46 -5.75 2.54 -0.54
CA THR A 46 -5.88 3.48 0.58
C THR A 46 -6.59 2.86 1.79
N MET A 47 -7.30 1.75 1.59
CA MET A 47 -8.06 1.04 2.62
C MET A 47 -7.83 -0.47 2.48
N PRO A 48 -6.89 -1.08 3.25
CA PRO A 48 -6.67 -2.51 3.22
C PRO A 48 -7.87 -3.27 3.81
N GLY A 49 -8.25 -4.37 3.17
CA GLY A 49 -9.26 -5.29 3.69
C GLY A 49 -8.67 -6.32 4.66
N LEU A 50 -9.55 -7.04 5.36
CA LEU A 50 -9.17 -8.19 6.18
C LEU A 50 -8.90 -9.43 5.30
N PRO A 51 -7.91 -10.27 5.64
CA PRO A 51 -7.68 -11.54 4.96
C PRO A 51 -8.77 -12.56 5.32
N LYS A 52 -8.83 -13.67 4.56
CA LYS A 52 -9.82 -14.75 4.76
C LYS A 52 -9.87 -15.26 6.20
N ARG A 53 -8.74 -15.31 6.90
CA ARG A 53 -8.64 -15.58 8.33
C ARG A 53 -7.96 -14.38 9.01
N PRO A 54 -8.73 -13.46 9.61
CA PRO A 54 -8.16 -12.29 10.26
C PRO A 54 -7.38 -12.69 11.52
N ALA A 55 -6.28 -11.98 11.80
CA ALA A 55 -5.47 -12.20 13.00
C ALA A 55 -6.29 -12.05 14.30
N ALA A 56 -7.37 -11.27 14.27
CA ALA A 56 -8.33 -11.11 15.36
C ALA A 56 -8.91 -12.43 15.89
N LEU A 57 -8.97 -13.50 15.08
CA LEU A 57 -9.42 -14.82 15.55
C LEU A 57 -8.45 -15.48 16.54
N ASN A 58 -7.19 -15.04 16.56
CA ASN A 58 -6.16 -15.54 17.47
C ASN A 58 -5.86 -14.54 18.60
N MET A 59 -6.55 -13.40 18.64
CA MET A 59 -6.36 -12.37 19.67
C MET A 59 -7.21 -12.69 20.89
N ASP A 60 -6.61 -12.67 22.07
CA ASP A 60 -7.30 -12.87 23.35
C ASP A 60 -6.52 -12.21 24.50
N VAL A 61 -7.10 -12.21 25.70
CA VAL A 61 -6.49 -11.70 26.93
C VAL A 61 -6.50 -12.81 27.99
N GLU A 62 -5.33 -13.21 28.45
CA GLU A 62 -5.18 -14.19 29.53
C GLU A 62 -5.66 -13.61 30.88
N SER A 63 -5.87 -14.48 31.86
CA SER A 63 -6.39 -14.11 33.18
C SER A 63 -5.51 -13.13 33.97
N ASP A 64 -4.23 -13.05 33.63
CA ASP A 64 -3.27 -12.11 34.24
C ASP A 64 -3.20 -10.76 33.48
N GLY A 65 -3.99 -10.61 32.41
CA GLY A 65 -3.99 -9.43 31.55
C GLY A 65 -3.01 -9.48 30.38
N THR A 66 -2.30 -10.59 30.16
CA THR A 66 -1.39 -10.77 29.02
C THR A 66 -2.17 -10.88 27.72
N VAL A 67 -1.75 -10.14 26.68
CA VAL A 67 -2.41 -10.15 25.37
C VAL A 67 -1.79 -11.17 24.43
N LEU A 68 -2.62 -11.99 23.79
CA LEU A 68 -2.22 -13.02 22.82
C LEU A 68 -2.51 -12.58 21.38
N GLY A 69 -1.77 -13.14 20.42
CA GLY A 69 -2.09 -13.06 18.98
C GLY A 69 -1.89 -11.71 18.31
N LEU A 70 -1.21 -10.77 18.97
CA LEU A 70 -0.92 -9.43 18.45
C LEU A 70 0.39 -9.35 17.63
N PHE A 71 1.28 -10.33 17.81
CA PHE A 71 2.55 -10.49 17.13
C PHE A 71 2.87 -11.97 16.91
#